data_AF-Q8EKL1-F1
#
_entry.id   AF-Q8EKL1-F1
#
_cell.length_a   1.000
_cell.length_b   1.000
_cell.length_c   1.000
_cell.angle_alpha   90.00
_cell.angle_beta   90.00
_cell.angle_gamma   90.00
#
_symmetry.space_group_name_H-M   'P 1'
#
loop_
_entity.id
_entity.type
_entity.pdbx_description
1 polymer ?
#
loop_
_entity_poly.entity_id
_entity_poly.type
_entity_poly.pdbx_seq_one_letter_code
_entity_poly.pdbx_strand_id
1 'polypeptide(L)'
;MIKQVGDTVIKATHFASCHCGAVVLELSLPNGIENPRRCDCSICRRKGAIVGSVPLAGIKILKGENVLKLYEFNTKTAKHYFCSICGIYTHHQRRSNPHEYGYNIGCLEGVNPFDLENVPTNDGVNHPADR
;
A
#
# COMPACT_ATOMS: atom_id res chain seq x y z
N MET A 1 14.16 8.14 -3.67
CA MET A 1 13.87 7.16 -2.61
C MET A 1 13.88 7.88 -1.27
N ILE A 2 12.90 7.62 -0.41
CA ILE A 2 12.68 8.38 0.84
C ILE A 2 13.05 7.49 2.02
N LYS A 3 14.12 7.86 2.73
CA LYS A 3 14.64 7.12 3.89
C LYS A 3 14.13 7.64 5.24
N GLN A 4 13.42 8.77 5.23
CA GLN A 4 12.86 9.38 6.43
C GLN A 4 11.58 10.13 6.07
N VAL A 5 10.56 10.01 6.92
CA VAL A 5 9.28 10.73 6.82
C VAL A 5 9.00 11.34 8.18
N GLY A 6 8.97 12.67 8.27
CA GLY A 6 8.98 13.36 9.58
C GLY A 6 10.19 12.90 10.42
N ASP A 7 9.92 12.44 11.63
CA ASP A 7 10.95 11.90 12.55
C ASP A 7 11.23 10.40 12.35
N THR A 8 10.50 9.73 11.45
CA THR A 8 10.57 8.28 11.29
C THR A 8 11.55 7.87 10.22
N VAL A 9 12.61 7.17 10.63
CA VAL A 9 13.57 6.54 9.73
C VAL A 9 13.00 5.24 9.15
N ILE A 10 13.00 5.13 7.82
CA ILE A 10 12.55 3.94 7.10
C ILE A 10 13.67 2.91 7.11
N LYS A 11 13.36 1.76 7.71
CA LYS A 11 14.29 0.63 7.85
C LYS A 11 14.26 -0.26 6.61
N ALA A 12 15.35 -0.97 6.35
CA ALA A 12 15.42 -1.96 5.25
C ALA A 12 14.37 -3.08 5.41
N THR A 13 14.09 -3.47 6.65
CA THR A 13 12.91 -4.26 7.02
C THR A 13 12.05 -3.37 7.92
N HIS A 14 10.85 -3.04 7.47
CA HIS A 14 9.96 -2.11 8.17
C HIS A 14 8.57 -2.70 8.32
N PHE A 15 7.93 -2.47 9.46
CA PHE A 15 6.63 -3.06 9.73
C PHE A 15 5.49 -2.12 9.31
N ALA A 16 4.38 -2.72 8.94
CA ALA A 16 3.11 -2.02 8.78
C ALA A 16 2.00 -2.75 9.52
N SER A 17 1.01 -2.02 10.02
CA SER A 17 -0.15 -2.61 10.66
C SER A 17 -1.44 -1.91 10.27
N CYS A 18 -2.56 -2.65 10.32
CA CYS A 18 -3.87 -2.00 10.30
C CYS A 18 -4.13 -1.28 11.63
N HIS A 19 -5.13 -0.40 11.68
CA HIS A 19 -5.43 0.40 12.87
C HIS A 19 -5.63 -0.42 14.15
N CYS A 20 -6.31 -1.56 14.08
CA CYS A 20 -6.55 -2.41 15.25
C CYS A 20 -5.38 -3.38 15.57
N GLY A 21 -4.30 -3.38 14.78
CA GLY A 21 -3.15 -4.28 14.98
C GLY A 21 -3.44 -5.77 14.73
N ALA A 22 -4.61 -6.11 14.19
CA ALA A 22 -4.96 -7.49 13.87
C ALA A 22 -4.19 -8.02 12.65
N VAL A 23 -3.92 -7.14 11.68
CA VAL A 23 -3.07 -7.41 10.51
C VAL A 23 -1.72 -6.74 10.71
N VAL A 24 -0.65 -7.52 10.60
CA VAL A 24 0.73 -7.02 10.66
C VAL A 24 1.48 -7.54 9.45
N LEU A 25 2.17 -6.65 8.75
CA LEU A 25 2.98 -6.92 7.58
C LEU A 25 4.43 -6.56 7.88
N GLU A 26 5.35 -7.35 7.34
CA GLU A 26 6.77 -7.02 7.21
C GLU A 26 7.03 -6.61 5.76
N LEU A 27 7.68 -5.47 5.56
CA LEU A 27 8.03 -4.95 4.25
C LEU A 27 9.56 -4.91 4.07
N SER A 28 10.01 -5.34 2.89
CA SER A 28 11.39 -5.16 2.42
C SER A 28 11.53 -3.84 1.67
N LEU A 29 12.16 -2.87 2.32
CA LEU A 29 12.39 -1.50 1.85
C LEU A 29 13.89 -1.13 1.91
N PRO A 30 14.80 -1.89 1.26
CA PRO A 30 16.25 -1.66 1.37
C PRO A 30 16.68 -0.25 0.94
N ASN A 31 15.90 0.39 0.07
CA ASN A 31 16.11 1.75 -0.42
C ASN A 31 15.20 2.79 0.26
N GLY A 32 14.41 2.40 1.26
CA GLY A 32 13.33 3.22 1.80
C GLY A 32 12.06 3.16 0.95
N ILE A 33 11.23 4.20 1.03
CA ILE A 33 9.99 4.31 0.24
C ILE A 33 10.34 4.77 -1.18
N GLU A 34 9.96 3.96 -2.17
CA GLU A 34 10.19 4.23 -3.59
C GLU A 34 8.90 4.63 -4.30
N ASN A 35 8.96 5.73 -5.07
CA ASN A 35 7.88 6.25 -5.92
C ASN A 35 6.51 6.33 -5.22
N PRO A 36 6.41 7.04 -4.07
CA PRO A 36 5.14 7.26 -3.39
C PRO A 36 4.18 8.01 -4.33
N ARG A 37 2.93 7.58 -4.38
CA ARG A 37 1.94 8.15 -5.30
C ARG A 37 0.52 7.95 -4.83
N ARG A 38 -0.40 8.72 -5.41
CA ARG A 38 -1.85 8.50 -5.34
C ARG A 38 -2.36 7.98 -6.68
N CYS A 39 -3.58 7.48 -6.68
CA CYS A 39 -4.30 7.07 -7.88
C CYS A 39 -5.71 7.62 -7.77
N ASP A 40 -6.21 8.23 -8.84
CA ASP A 40 -7.53 8.88 -8.85
C ASP A 40 -8.66 7.97 -9.34
N CYS A 41 -8.41 6.68 -9.63
CA CYS A 41 -9.48 5.77 -10.01
C CYS A 41 -10.56 5.66 -8.91
N SER A 42 -11.74 5.18 -9.28
CA SER A 42 -12.93 5.19 -8.40
C SER A 42 -12.69 4.58 -7.01
N ILE A 43 -11.96 3.46 -6.90
CA ILE A 43 -11.63 2.83 -5.62
C ILE A 43 -10.48 3.55 -4.89
N CYS A 44 -9.45 4.01 -5.62
CA CYS A 44 -8.26 4.58 -5.00
C CYS A 44 -8.53 5.97 -4.41
N ARG A 45 -9.33 6.81 -5.10
CA ARG A 45 -9.75 8.11 -4.54
C ARG A 45 -10.57 7.96 -3.26
N ARG A 46 -11.34 6.87 -3.12
CA ARG A 46 -12.13 6.55 -1.90
C ARG A 46 -11.25 6.06 -0.76
N LYS A 47 -10.18 5.34 -1.07
CA LYS A 47 -9.18 4.93 -0.06
C LYS A 47 -8.36 6.10 0.44
N GLY A 48 -8.06 7.07 -0.41
CA GLY A 48 -7.29 8.27 -0.06
C GLY A 48 -5.82 8.01 0.33
N ALA A 49 -5.35 6.77 0.21
CA ALA A 49 -4.02 6.37 0.64
C ALA A 49 -2.93 6.82 -0.34
N ILE A 50 -1.79 7.26 0.21
CA ILE A 50 -0.53 7.30 -0.53
C ILE A 50 0.03 5.87 -0.53
N VAL A 51 0.41 5.39 -1.71
CA VAL A 51 0.95 4.04 -1.88
C VAL A 51 2.39 4.04 -2.33
N GLY A 52 3.19 3.15 -1.73
CA GLY A 52 4.50 2.74 -2.26
C GLY A 52 4.37 1.41 -3.02
N SER A 53 5.44 0.97 -3.68
CA SER A 53 5.52 -0.32 -4.39
C SER A 53 6.65 -1.19 -3.83
N VAL A 54 6.44 -2.51 -3.83
CA VAL A 54 7.49 -3.52 -3.64
C VAL A 54 7.21 -4.75 -4.53
N PRO A 55 8.22 -5.58 -4.87
CA PRO A 55 7.99 -6.89 -5.47
C PRO A 55 7.06 -7.76 -4.60
N LEU A 56 6.46 -8.82 -5.17
CA LEU A 56 5.59 -9.72 -4.39
C LEU A 56 6.27 -10.30 -3.14
N ALA A 57 7.56 -10.67 -3.25
CA ALA A 57 8.36 -11.16 -2.12
C ALA A 57 8.72 -10.08 -1.09
N GLY A 58 8.43 -8.81 -1.38
CA GLY A 58 8.71 -7.67 -0.52
C GLY A 58 7.67 -7.42 0.56
N ILE A 59 6.57 -8.21 0.61
CA ILE A 59 5.62 -8.21 1.73
C ILE A 59 5.50 -9.62 2.28
N LYS A 60 5.61 -9.75 3.60
CA LYS A 60 5.25 -10.95 4.35
C LYS A 60 4.13 -10.62 5.33
N ILE A 61 3.06 -11.40 5.31
CA ILE A 61 1.98 -11.29 6.29
C ILE A 61 2.43 -12.02 7.56
N LEU A 62 2.64 -11.29 8.65
CA LEU A 62 3.07 -11.88 9.93
C LEU A 62 1.90 -12.28 10.81
N LYS A 63 0.77 -11.57 10.69
CA LYS A 63 -0.44 -11.80 11.49
C LYS A 63 -1.68 -11.38 10.71
N GLY A 64 -2.80 -12.07 10.98
CA GLY A 64 -4.12 -11.61 10.59
C GLY A 64 -4.57 -12.02 9.19
N GLU A 65 -3.95 -13.04 8.60
CA GLU A 65 -4.36 -13.59 7.30
C GLU A 65 -5.85 -13.97 7.29
N ASN A 66 -6.35 -14.55 8.38
CA ASN A 66 -7.76 -14.94 8.56
C ASN A 66 -8.74 -13.74 8.59
N VAL A 67 -8.26 -12.54 8.92
CA VAL A 67 -9.06 -11.30 8.97
C VAL A 67 -8.72 -10.34 7.82
N LEU A 68 -7.86 -10.77 6.90
CA LEU A 68 -7.56 -10.06 5.68
C LEU A 68 -8.59 -10.46 4.61
N LYS A 69 -9.28 -9.49 4.03
CA LYS A 69 -10.28 -9.72 2.98
C LYS A 69 -9.79 -9.21 1.65
N LEU A 70 -10.05 -10.02 0.62
CA LEU A 70 -9.80 -9.71 -0.77
C LEU A 70 -11.03 -9.03 -1.38
N TYR A 71 -10.79 -7.93 -2.10
CA TYR A 71 -11.75 -7.27 -2.96
C TYR A 71 -11.18 -7.11 -4.37
N GLU A 72 -11.93 -7.59 -5.35
CA GLU A 72 -11.62 -7.54 -6.77
C GLU A 72 -12.82 -6.96 -7.52
N PHE A 73 -12.55 -6.18 -8.57
CA PHE A 73 -13.57 -5.55 -9.41
C PHE A 73 -13.02 -5.31 -10.81
N ASN A 74 -13.87 -4.86 -11.73
CA ASN A 74 -13.53 -4.61 -13.13
C ASN A 74 -12.85 -5.84 -13.77
N THR A 75 -11.61 -5.73 -14.24
CA THR A 75 -10.82 -6.82 -14.85
C THR A 75 -10.41 -7.92 -13.86
N LYS A 76 -10.60 -7.71 -12.55
CA LYS A 76 -10.15 -8.60 -11.46
C LYS A 76 -8.63 -8.84 -11.45
N THR A 77 -7.84 -8.01 -12.14
CA THR A 77 -6.37 -8.11 -12.12
C THR A 77 -5.79 -7.59 -10.80
N ALA A 78 -6.30 -6.47 -10.28
CA ALA A 78 -5.87 -5.95 -8.99
C ALA A 78 -6.56 -6.70 -7.86
N LYS A 79 -5.78 -7.11 -6.86
CA LYS A 79 -6.24 -7.81 -5.66
C LYS A 79 -6.11 -6.90 -4.47
N HIS A 80 -7.19 -6.27 -4.01
CA HIS A 80 -7.13 -5.31 -2.91
C HIS A 80 -7.39 -5.98 -1.56
N TYR A 81 -6.48 -5.80 -0.61
CA TYR A 81 -6.57 -6.38 0.73
C TYR A 81 -6.87 -5.32 1.79
N PHE A 82 -7.78 -5.66 2.71
CA PHE A 82 -8.14 -4.81 3.84
C PHE A 82 -8.46 -5.65 5.08
N CYS A 83 -8.30 -5.06 6.26
CA CYS A 83 -8.68 -5.70 7.51
C CYS A 83 -10.20 -5.70 7.68
N SER A 84 -10.83 -6.86 7.88
CA SER A 84 -12.28 -6.95 8.10
C SER A 84 -12.74 -6.41 9.45
N ILE A 85 -11.82 -6.16 10.38
CA ILE A 85 -12.17 -5.67 11.72
C ILE A 85 -12.24 -4.14 11.72
N CYS A 86 -11.22 -3.45 11.20
CA CYS A 86 -11.15 -1.98 11.22
C CYS A 86 -11.32 -1.31 9.85
N GLY A 87 -11.51 -2.09 8.78
CA GLY A 87 -11.70 -1.56 7.42
C GLY A 87 -10.43 -1.03 6.74
N ILE A 88 -9.30 -0.97 7.45
CA ILE A 88 -8.07 -0.38 6.91
C ILE A 88 -7.55 -1.21 5.74
N TYR A 89 -7.41 -0.54 4.60
CA TYR A 89 -6.70 -1.00 3.42
C TYR A 89 -5.19 -1.03 3.71
N THR A 90 -4.58 -2.21 3.64
CA THR A 90 -3.16 -2.41 3.96
C THR A 90 -2.31 -2.47 2.69
N HIS A 91 -2.68 -3.31 1.72
CA HIS A 91 -1.94 -3.50 0.48
C HIS A 91 -2.82 -4.05 -0.64
N HIS A 92 -2.31 -4.07 -1.88
CA HIS A 92 -2.95 -4.71 -3.02
C HIS A 92 -1.95 -5.20 -4.06
N GLN A 93 -2.26 -6.29 -4.74
CA GLN A 93 -1.55 -6.67 -5.96
C GLN A 93 -1.95 -5.68 -7.06
N ARG A 94 -0.98 -5.07 -7.74
CA ARG A 94 -1.24 -4.00 -8.70
C ARG A 94 -1.77 -4.55 -10.02
N ARG A 95 -2.74 -3.85 -10.64
CA ARG A 95 -3.16 -4.16 -12.02
C ARG A 95 -2.12 -3.78 -13.07
N SER A 96 -1.39 -2.69 -12.85
CA SER A 96 -0.39 -2.18 -13.80
C SER A 96 0.89 -3.03 -13.85
N ASN A 97 1.19 -3.74 -12.76
CA ASN A 97 2.29 -4.70 -12.68
C ASN A 97 1.89 -5.81 -11.70
N PRO A 98 1.37 -6.95 -12.19
CA PRO A 98 0.96 -8.07 -11.34
C PRO A 98 2.10 -8.69 -10.51
N HIS A 99 3.36 -8.37 -10.79
CA HIS A 99 4.52 -8.84 -10.00
C HIS A 99 4.88 -7.91 -8.84
N GLU A 100 4.03 -6.94 -8.52
CA GLU A 100 4.22 -6.02 -7.41
C GLU A 100 2.99 -5.89 -6.50
N TYR A 101 3.28 -5.64 -5.24
CA TYR A 101 2.33 -5.07 -4.30
C TYR A 101 2.45 -3.55 -4.24
N GLY A 102 1.31 -2.87 -4.17
CA GLY A 102 1.22 -1.53 -3.63
C GLY A 102 0.79 -1.58 -2.17
N TYR A 103 1.49 -0.88 -1.27
CA TYR A 103 1.17 -0.84 0.17
C TYR A 103 0.76 0.56 0.62
N ASN A 104 -0.10 0.65 1.64
CA ASN A 104 -0.52 1.91 2.24
C ASN A 104 0.58 2.45 3.14
N ILE A 105 1.18 3.60 2.77
CA ILE A 105 2.26 4.21 3.55
C ILE A 105 1.81 4.60 4.96
N GLY A 106 0.55 5.01 5.13
CA GLY A 106 0.00 5.36 6.44
C GLY A 106 -0.17 4.16 7.38
N CYS A 107 0.09 2.94 6.93
CA CYS A 107 0.17 1.77 7.80
C CYS A 107 1.58 1.50 8.32
N LEU A 108 2.63 2.13 7.77
CA LEU A 108 4.01 1.93 8.23
C LEU A 108 4.19 2.44 9.66
N GLU A 109 4.91 1.68 10.47
CA GLU A 109 5.15 2.01 11.88
C GLU A 109 5.86 3.37 12.03
N GLY A 110 5.26 4.28 12.79
CA GLY A 110 5.79 5.62 13.04
C GLY A 110 5.63 6.62 11.88
N VAL A 111 5.13 6.20 10.72
CA VAL A 111 5.01 7.10 9.56
C VAL A 111 3.70 7.87 9.62
N ASN A 112 3.80 9.19 9.68
CA ASN A 112 2.70 10.08 9.35
C ASN A 112 2.74 10.38 7.83
N PRO A 113 1.78 9.89 7.03
CA PRO A 113 1.81 10.06 5.57
C PRO A 113 1.60 11.52 5.13
N PHE A 114 1.15 12.41 6.01
CA PHE A 114 0.98 13.84 5.70
C PHE A 114 2.29 14.62 5.68
N ASP A 115 3.37 14.06 6.24
CA ASP A 115 4.71 14.65 6.17
C ASP A 115 5.39 14.39 4.80
N LEU A 116 4.72 13.66 3.90
CA LEU A 116 5.15 13.48 2.51
C LEU A 116 4.63 14.62 1.63
N GLU A 117 5.54 15.48 1.18
CA GLU A 117 5.25 16.55 0.25
C GLU A 117 5.26 16.09 -1.22
N ASN A 118 4.62 16.86 -2.10
CA ASN A 118 4.70 16.73 -3.56
C ASN A 118 4.38 15.33 -4.13
N VAL A 119 3.54 14.56 -3.42
CA VAL A 119 3.16 13.21 -3.86
C VAL A 119 2.26 13.27 -5.10
N PRO A 120 2.70 12.75 -6.27
CA PRO A 120 1.95 12.82 -7.51
C PRO A 120 0.67 11.98 -7.46
N THR A 121 -0.30 12.35 -8.27
CA THR A 121 -1.52 11.55 -8.49
C THR A 121 -1.50 11.00 -9.92
N ASN A 122 -1.54 9.68 -10.04
CA ASN A 122 -1.60 9.01 -11.34
C ASN A 122 -3.05 8.97 -11.84
N ASP A 123 -3.23 9.16 -13.15
CA ASP A 123 -4.50 8.91 -13.84
C ASP A 123 -4.77 7.39 -13.86
N GLY A 124 -5.62 6.97 -12.93
CA GLY A 124 -6.16 5.62 -12.87
C GLY A 124 -7.55 5.51 -13.48
N VAL A 125 -8.18 6.60 -13.91
CA VAL A 125 -9.47 6.58 -14.60
C VAL A 125 -9.30 6.07 -16.03
N ASN A 126 -8.25 6.50 -16.73
CA ASN A 126 -7.96 6.13 -18.12
C ASN A 126 -6.82 5.11 -18.23
N HIS A 127 -6.74 4.17 -17.30
CA HIS A 127 -5.60 3.28 -17.20
C HIS A 127 -5.50 2.33 -18.43
N PRO A 128 -4.33 2.18 -19.08
CA PRO A 128 -4.20 1.38 -20.30
C PRO A 128 -4.60 -0.08 -20.15
N ALA A 129 -4.37 -0.68 -18.98
CA ALA A 129 -4.73 -2.08 -18.70
C ALA A 129 -6.24 -2.32 -18.47
N ASP A 130 -7.07 -1.28 -18.53
CA ASP A 130 -8.53 -1.41 -18.42
C ASP A 130 -9.20 -1.51 -19.80
N ARG A 131 -8.41 -1.48 -20.90
CA ARG A 131 -8.86 -1.55 -22.30
C ARG A 131 -8.60 -2.92 -22.92
#